data_AF-A0A316A372-F1
#
_entry.id   AF-A0A316A372-F1
#
_cell.length_a   1.000
_cell.length_b   1.000
_cell.length_c   1.000
_cell.angle_alpha   90.00
_cell.angle_beta   90.00
_cell.angle_gamma   90.00
#
_symmetry.space_group_name_H-M   'P 1'
#
loop_
_entity.id
_entity.type
_entity.pdbx_description
1 polymer ?
#
loop_
_entity_poly.entity_id
_entity_poly.type
_entity_poly.pdbx_seq_one_letter_code
_entity_poly.pdbx_strand_id
1 'polypeptide(L)'
;MNEKNLQAEMIALFTETAEYAGKFHKKNYEPDMETLKSKHSRLLEDIKDAIEESDEILEEVASYIPAYVAEQLAEISSKRKRDLACLDNNMNMVSYFVPLMGEIISVKTRTFTEKIVELWNKEMPDGKIGHSTREHIQGGFKKGLFCYITTAVCRSLDKPDDCYELTILRDYRDEYLLNSDAGTDMVKEYYNIAPTIVKRIDREECSSDIYAGIWQDYLSPCIRLIEEEKKEECRELYKDMVRSLEKKYLYS
;
A
#
# COMPACT_ATOMS: atom_id res chain seq x y z
N MET A 1 -9.85 -32.56 -13.57
CA MET A 1 -10.81 -31.49 -13.24
C MET A 1 -11.21 -30.84 -14.56
N ASN A 2 -12.50 -30.60 -14.82
CA ASN A 2 -12.90 -29.99 -16.10
C ASN A 2 -12.49 -28.50 -16.11
N GLU A 3 -11.90 -27.99 -17.20
CA GLU A 3 -11.47 -26.59 -17.38
C GLU A 3 -12.57 -25.58 -16.97
N LYS A 4 -13.82 -25.85 -17.35
CA LYS A 4 -14.99 -25.03 -17.00
C LYS A 4 -15.24 -24.90 -15.48
N ASN A 5 -14.79 -25.86 -14.68
CA ASN A 5 -14.94 -25.81 -13.24
C ASN A 5 -13.87 -24.88 -12.62
N LEU A 6 -12.63 -24.97 -13.10
CA LEU A 6 -11.52 -24.14 -12.61
C LEU A 6 -11.76 -22.65 -12.87
N GLN A 7 -12.24 -22.31 -14.06
CA GLN A 7 -12.61 -20.93 -14.39
C GLN A 7 -13.67 -20.37 -13.43
N ALA A 8 -14.73 -21.14 -13.16
CA ALA A 8 -15.81 -20.70 -12.27
C ALA A 8 -15.32 -20.51 -10.82
N GLU A 9 -14.47 -21.42 -10.32
CA GLU A 9 -13.88 -21.31 -8.98
C GLU A 9 -12.94 -20.09 -8.87
N MET A 10 -12.12 -19.82 -9.90
CA MET A 10 -11.29 -18.61 -9.94
C MET A 10 -12.12 -17.32 -9.96
N ILE A 11 -13.23 -17.28 -10.71
CA ILE A 11 -14.14 -16.14 -10.73
C ILE A 11 -14.80 -15.94 -9.36
N ALA A 12 -15.19 -17.01 -8.68
CA ALA A 12 -15.72 -16.94 -7.32
C ALA A 12 -14.68 -16.40 -6.33
N LEU A 13 -13.42 -16.87 -6.42
CA LEU A 13 -12.30 -16.35 -5.64
C LEU A 13 -12.04 -14.85 -5.93
N PHE A 14 -12.06 -14.45 -7.20
CA PHE A 14 -11.89 -13.05 -7.59
C PHE A 14 -12.99 -12.17 -6.98
N THR A 15 -14.24 -12.63 -7.00
CA THR A 15 -15.36 -11.92 -6.39
C THR A 15 -15.22 -11.82 -4.88
N GLU A 16 -14.79 -12.90 -4.21
CA GLU A 16 -14.54 -12.89 -2.76
C GLU A 16 -13.41 -11.91 -2.39
N THR A 17 -12.29 -11.95 -3.11
CA THR A 17 -11.15 -11.05 -2.87
C THR A 17 -11.50 -9.57 -3.04
N ALA A 18 -12.49 -9.25 -3.89
CA ALA A 18 -12.99 -7.88 -4.03
C ALA A 18 -13.61 -7.33 -2.74
N GLU A 19 -14.23 -8.18 -1.91
CA GLU A 19 -14.77 -7.76 -0.61
C GLU A 19 -13.66 -7.38 0.38
N TYR A 20 -12.54 -8.09 0.32
CA TYR A 20 -11.34 -7.78 1.10
C TYR A 20 -10.67 -6.50 0.61
N ALA A 21 -10.58 -6.32 -0.71
CA ALA A 21 -10.06 -5.10 -1.33
C ALA A 21 -10.86 -3.85 -0.93
N GLY A 22 -12.19 -3.97 -0.86
CA GLY A 22 -13.06 -2.88 -0.38
C GLY A 22 -12.82 -2.47 1.08
N LYS A 23 -12.19 -3.33 1.89
CA LYS A 23 -11.81 -3.08 3.29
C LYS A 23 -10.30 -3.06 3.48
N PHE A 24 -9.54 -2.88 2.40
CA PHE A 24 -8.08 -2.98 2.39
C PHE A 24 -7.46 -2.06 3.44
N HIS A 25 -6.75 -2.68 4.40
CA HIS A 25 -6.13 -1.97 5.50
C HIS A 25 -4.93 -2.73 6.05
N LYS A 26 -3.85 -2.00 6.40
CA LYS A 26 -2.58 -2.56 6.90
C LYS A 26 -2.77 -3.60 8.01
N LYS A 27 -3.66 -3.31 8.97
CA LYS A 27 -3.90 -4.16 10.16
C LYS A 27 -4.48 -5.53 9.80
N ASN A 28 -5.29 -5.61 8.75
CA ASN A 28 -6.06 -6.80 8.43
C ASN A 28 -5.45 -7.58 7.26
N TYR A 29 -4.65 -6.92 6.43
CA TYR A 29 -4.09 -7.50 5.20
C TYR A 29 -3.43 -8.87 5.40
N GLU A 30 -2.56 -8.99 6.41
CA GLU A 30 -1.87 -10.26 6.66
C GLU A 30 -2.81 -11.37 7.18
N PRO A 31 -3.64 -11.14 8.22
CA PRO A 31 -4.68 -12.08 8.61
C PRO A 31 -5.62 -12.49 7.47
N ASP A 32 -6.00 -11.54 6.61
CA ASP A 32 -6.88 -11.78 5.46
C ASP A 32 -6.23 -12.69 4.43
N MET A 33 -4.96 -12.43 4.07
CA MET A 33 -4.19 -13.26 3.13
C MET A 33 -4.03 -14.69 3.64
N GLU A 34 -3.72 -14.88 4.92
CA GLU A 34 -3.60 -16.22 5.50
C GLU A 34 -4.95 -16.95 5.54
N THR A 35 -6.04 -16.23 5.78
CA THR A 35 -7.40 -16.78 5.71
C THR A 35 -7.73 -17.24 4.28
N LEU A 36 -7.45 -16.41 3.28
CA LEU A 36 -7.68 -16.73 1.87
C LEU A 36 -6.86 -17.94 1.41
N LYS A 37 -5.55 -17.98 1.76
CA LYS A 37 -4.67 -19.11 1.45
C LYS A 37 -5.17 -20.42 2.05
N SER A 38 -5.55 -20.40 3.33
CA SER A 38 -6.04 -21.59 4.03
C SER A 38 -7.36 -22.09 3.43
N LYS A 39 -8.33 -21.17 3.25
CA LYS A 39 -9.67 -21.46 2.73
C LYS A 39 -9.63 -22.01 1.30
N HIS A 40 -8.77 -21.45 0.44
CA HIS A 40 -8.68 -21.78 -0.98
C HIS A 40 -7.47 -22.65 -1.34
N SER A 41 -6.84 -23.29 -0.36
CA SER A 41 -5.66 -24.14 -0.54
C SER A 41 -5.83 -25.19 -1.65
N ARG A 42 -7.01 -25.83 -1.72
CA ARG A 42 -7.32 -26.79 -2.78
C ARG A 42 -7.33 -26.14 -4.17
N LEU A 43 -8.01 -25.00 -4.32
CA LEU A 43 -8.07 -24.26 -5.58
C LEU A 43 -6.67 -23.80 -6.01
N LEU A 44 -5.82 -23.36 -5.07
CA LEU A 44 -4.44 -22.98 -5.37
C LEU A 44 -3.59 -24.16 -5.88
N GLU A 45 -3.79 -25.36 -5.33
CA GLU A 45 -3.14 -26.58 -5.83
C GLU A 45 -3.69 -27.00 -7.20
N ASP A 46 -5.00 -26.89 -7.39
CA ASP A 46 -5.69 -27.16 -8.65
C ASP A 46 -5.21 -26.20 -9.78
N ILE A 47 -4.96 -24.92 -9.46
CA ILE A 47 -4.33 -23.96 -10.38
C ILE A 47 -2.87 -24.33 -10.64
N LYS A 48 -2.12 -24.73 -9.60
CA LYS A 48 -0.72 -25.15 -9.73
C LYS A 48 -0.57 -26.30 -10.72
N ASP A 49 -1.38 -27.35 -10.56
CA ASP A 49 -1.36 -28.51 -11.45
C ASP A 49 -1.64 -28.10 -12.91
N ALA A 50 -2.61 -27.19 -13.13
CA ALA A 50 -2.95 -26.70 -14.46
C ALA A 50 -1.80 -25.88 -15.10
N ILE A 51 -1.19 -24.95 -14.37
CA ILE A 51 -0.10 -24.11 -14.93
C ILE A 51 1.21 -24.88 -15.15
N GLU A 52 1.37 -26.05 -14.51
CA GLU A 52 2.52 -26.94 -14.71
C GLU A 52 2.34 -27.90 -15.89
N GLU A 53 1.09 -28.13 -16.33
CA GLU A 53 0.77 -29.06 -17.42
C GLU A 53 1.32 -28.59 -18.77
N SER A 54 1.10 -27.32 -19.15
CA SER A 54 1.69 -26.73 -20.36
C SER A 54 1.64 -25.20 -20.34
N ASP A 55 2.46 -24.55 -21.17
CA ASP A 55 2.41 -23.09 -21.35
C ASP A 55 1.09 -22.63 -21.98
N GLU A 56 0.45 -23.45 -22.80
CA GLU A 56 -0.85 -23.18 -23.41
C GLU A 56 -1.95 -23.10 -22.35
N ILE A 57 -1.99 -24.07 -21.42
CA ILE A 57 -2.95 -24.08 -20.30
C ILE A 57 -2.65 -22.95 -19.32
N LEU A 58 -1.38 -22.63 -19.07
CA LEU A 58 -1.01 -21.49 -18.25
C LEU A 58 -1.58 -20.18 -18.82
N GLU A 59 -1.44 -19.94 -20.12
CA GLU A 59 -1.99 -18.75 -20.78
C GLU A 59 -3.51 -18.72 -20.73
N GLU A 60 -4.16 -19.88 -20.91
CA GLU A 60 -5.61 -20.01 -20.78
C GLU A 60 -6.09 -19.66 -19.37
N VAL A 61 -5.52 -20.30 -18.34
CA VAL A 61 -5.87 -20.05 -16.93
C VAL A 61 -5.60 -18.59 -16.54
N ALA A 62 -4.51 -17.99 -17.05
CA ALA A 62 -4.19 -16.58 -16.80
C ALA A 62 -5.21 -15.62 -17.42
N SER A 63 -5.91 -16.03 -18.47
CA SER A 63 -6.90 -15.20 -19.17
C SER A 63 -8.27 -15.15 -18.50
N TYR A 64 -8.59 -16.10 -17.62
CA TYR A 64 -9.94 -16.25 -17.04
C TYR A 64 -10.47 -14.99 -16.37
N ILE A 65 -9.66 -14.33 -15.53
CA ILE A 65 -10.08 -13.13 -14.80
C ILE A 65 -10.07 -11.87 -15.67
N PRO A 66 -9.00 -11.58 -16.44
CA PRO A 66 -9.02 -10.47 -17.40
C PRO A 66 -10.22 -10.52 -18.35
N ALA A 67 -10.50 -11.68 -18.96
CA ALA A 67 -11.62 -11.84 -19.89
C ALA A 67 -12.97 -11.61 -19.20
N TYR A 68 -13.18 -12.22 -18.02
CA TYR A 68 -14.40 -12.05 -17.24
C TYR A 68 -14.68 -10.58 -16.88
N VAL A 69 -13.67 -9.84 -16.44
CA VAL A 69 -13.85 -8.43 -16.06
C VAL A 69 -14.07 -7.56 -17.30
N ALA A 70 -13.38 -7.85 -18.41
CA ALA A 70 -13.57 -7.11 -19.66
C ALA A 70 -15.01 -7.21 -20.17
N GLU A 71 -15.59 -8.41 -20.13
CA GLU A 71 -17.00 -8.65 -20.45
C GLU A 71 -17.93 -7.83 -19.54
N GLN A 72 -17.73 -7.88 -18.22
CA GLN A 72 -18.54 -7.09 -17.29
C GLN A 72 -18.46 -5.58 -17.52
N LEU A 73 -17.26 -5.06 -17.80
CA LEU A 73 -17.07 -3.63 -18.05
C LEU A 73 -17.72 -3.18 -19.37
N ALA A 74 -17.77 -4.05 -20.38
CA ALA A 74 -18.41 -3.79 -21.65
C ALA A 74 -19.94 -3.62 -21.52
N GLU A 75 -20.57 -4.33 -20.58
CA GLU A 75 -22.01 -4.22 -20.29
C GLU A 75 -22.40 -2.88 -19.64
N ILE A 76 -21.46 -2.18 -19.01
CA ILE A 76 -21.71 -0.89 -18.36
C ILE A 76 -21.77 0.20 -19.42
N SER A 77 -22.96 0.73 -19.68
CA SER A 77 -23.17 1.80 -20.68
C SER A 77 -22.57 3.16 -20.28
N SER A 78 -22.55 3.48 -18.98
CA SER A 78 -22.04 4.76 -18.48
C SER A 78 -20.53 4.74 -18.32
N LYS A 79 -19.82 5.59 -19.07
CA LYS A 79 -18.35 5.73 -18.98
C LYS A 79 -17.88 5.94 -17.54
N ARG A 80 -18.48 6.90 -16.81
CA ARG A 80 -18.12 7.17 -15.41
C ARG A 80 -18.27 5.95 -14.50
N LYS A 81 -19.35 5.16 -14.67
CA LYS A 81 -19.55 3.95 -13.87
C LYS A 81 -18.55 2.85 -14.25
N ARG A 82 -18.23 2.74 -15.53
CA ARG A 82 -17.22 1.79 -16.03
C ARG A 82 -15.84 2.13 -15.50
N ASP A 83 -15.46 3.40 -15.50
CA ASP A 83 -14.17 3.86 -14.98
C ASP A 83 -14.03 3.57 -13.47
N LEU A 84 -15.10 3.80 -12.70
CA LEU A 84 -15.14 3.44 -11.26
C LEU A 84 -15.04 1.92 -11.05
N ALA A 85 -15.82 1.12 -11.79
CA ALA A 85 -15.77 -0.33 -11.69
C ALA A 85 -14.39 -0.88 -12.11
N CYS A 86 -13.75 -0.30 -13.12
CA CYS A 86 -12.39 -0.65 -13.52
C CYS A 86 -11.38 -0.34 -12.41
N LEU A 87 -11.51 0.81 -11.74
CA LEU A 87 -10.68 1.17 -10.60
C LEU A 87 -10.83 0.17 -9.43
N ASP A 88 -12.06 -0.19 -9.07
CA ASP A 88 -12.33 -1.13 -7.97
C ASP A 88 -11.74 -2.52 -8.28
N ASN A 89 -11.91 -2.98 -9.52
CA ASN A 89 -11.33 -4.23 -10.01
C ASN A 89 -9.80 -4.20 -10.04
N ASN A 90 -9.20 -3.09 -10.48
CA ASN A 90 -7.75 -2.88 -10.42
C ASN A 90 -7.24 -2.98 -8.99
N MET A 91 -7.94 -2.33 -8.05
CA MET A 91 -7.59 -2.40 -6.63
C MET A 91 -7.63 -3.83 -6.11
N ASN A 92 -8.65 -4.62 -6.45
CA ASN A 92 -8.70 -6.04 -6.10
C ASN A 92 -7.51 -6.83 -6.67
N MET A 93 -7.26 -6.67 -7.98
CA MET A 93 -6.17 -7.36 -8.67
C MET A 93 -4.83 -7.13 -7.99
N VAL A 94 -4.49 -5.86 -7.74
CA VAL A 94 -3.17 -5.50 -7.21
C VAL A 94 -3.04 -5.72 -5.70
N SER A 95 -4.13 -5.72 -4.93
CA SER A 95 -4.05 -5.84 -3.47
C SER A 95 -4.18 -7.28 -2.99
N TYR A 96 -5.10 -8.08 -3.55
CA TYR A 96 -5.39 -9.43 -3.05
C TYR A 96 -5.23 -10.50 -4.13
N PHE A 97 -5.85 -10.36 -5.30
CA PHE A 97 -5.93 -11.48 -6.23
C PHE A 97 -4.55 -11.91 -6.79
N VAL A 98 -3.79 -11.00 -7.42
CA VAL A 98 -2.45 -11.31 -7.97
C VAL A 98 -1.47 -11.70 -6.85
N PRO A 99 -1.40 -10.99 -5.71
CA PRO A 99 -0.60 -11.42 -4.58
C PRO A 99 -0.91 -12.83 -4.09
N LEU A 100 -2.19 -13.21 -4.02
CA LEU A 100 -2.62 -14.54 -3.60
C LEU A 100 -2.20 -15.62 -4.61
N MET A 101 -2.33 -15.35 -5.91
CA MET A 101 -1.79 -16.25 -6.95
C MET A 101 -0.27 -16.39 -6.84
N GLY A 102 0.42 -15.33 -6.41
CA GLY A 102 1.86 -15.34 -6.14
C GLY A 102 2.30 -16.28 -5.01
N GLU A 103 1.38 -16.73 -4.15
CA GLU A 103 1.66 -17.64 -3.04
C GLU A 103 1.64 -19.12 -3.47
N ILE A 104 1.31 -19.42 -4.73
CA ILE A 104 1.38 -20.77 -5.30
C ILE A 104 2.85 -21.22 -5.35
N ILE A 105 3.15 -22.39 -4.79
CA ILE A 105 4.51 -22.93 -4.74
C ILE A 105 4.81 -23.70 -6.04
N SER A 106 5.24 -22.98 -7.07
CA SER A 106 5.69 -23.53 -8.36
C SER A 106 6.77 -22.66 -9.00
N VAL A 107 7.60 -23.28 -9.86
CA VAL A 107 8.54 -22.55 -10.72
C VAL A 107 7.85 -21.71 -11.79
N LYS A 108 6.59 -22.04 -12.13
CA LYS A 108 5.76 -21.33 -13.13
C LYS A 108 4.99 -20.16 -12.53
N THR A 109 4.88 -20.04 -11.20
CA THR A 109 4.05 -19.03 -10.52
C THR A 109 4.36 -17.60 -10.95
N ARG A 110 5.64 -17.26 -11.08
CA ARG A 110 6.03 -15.91 -11.51
C ARG A 110 5.58 -15.63 -12.94
N THR A 111 5.84 -16.55 -13.87
CA THR A 111 5.39 -16.44 -15.27
C THR A 111 3.88 -16.33 -15.36
N PHE A 112 3.15 -17.13 -14.56
CA PHE A 112 1.70 -17.10 -14.49
C PHE A 112 1.15 -15.74 -14.02
N THR A 113 1.67 -15.21 -12.91
CA THR A 113 1.22 -13.91 -12.38
C THR A 113 1.60 -12.73 -13.28
N GLU A 114 2.77 -12.76 -13.91
CA GLU A 114 3.18 -11.78 -14.93
C GLU A 114 2.24 -11.85 -16.15
N LYS A 115 1.86 -13.05 -16.59
CA LYS A 115 0.92 -13.26 -17.70
C LYS A 115 -0.49 -12.75 -17.37
N ILE A 116 -0.99 -12.96 -16.15
CA ILE A 116 -2.28 -12.38 -15.71
C ILE A 116 -2.26 -10.84 -15.87
N VAL A 117 -1.19 -10.20 -15.39
CA VAL A 117 -1.04 -8.73 -15.46
C VAL A 117 -0.88 -8.25 -16.90
N GLU A 118 -0.14 -8.98 -17.74
CA GLU A 118 -0.01 -8.70 -19.18
C GLU A 118 -1.39 -8.70 -19.87
N LEU A 119 -2.16 -9.76 -19.66
CA LEU A 119 -3.50 -9.92 -20.25
C LEU A 119 -4.48 -8.89 -19.70
N TRP A 120 -4.44 -8.59 -18.40
CA TRP A 120 -5.21 -7.49 -17.81
C TRP A 120 -4.94 -6.16 -18.52
N ASN A 121 -3.67 -5.80 -18.68
CA ASN A 121 -3.28 -4.53 -19.29
C ASN A 121 -3.60 -4.46 -20.79
N LYS A 122 -3.80 -5.61 -21.45
CA LYS A 122 -4.28 -5.70 -22.83
C LYS A 122 -5.79 -5.45 -22.91
N GLU A 123 -6.56 -6.05 -22.01
CA GLU A 123 -8.03 -5.89 -21.95
C GLU A 123 -8.45 -4.52 -21.40
N MET A 124 -7.68 -3.93 -20.47
CA MET A 124 -7.95 -2.64 -19.82
C MET A 124 -6.81 -1.63 -20.07
N PRO A 125 -6.64 -1.10 -21.29
CA PRO A 125 -5.50 -0.25 -21.65
C PRO A 125 -5.46 1.10 -20.91
N ASP A 126 -6.63 1.64 -20.52
CA ASP A 126 -6.76 2.89 -19.77
C ASP A 126 -6.62 2.71 -18.24
N GLY A 127 -6.65 1.46 -17.77
CA GLY A 127 -6.64 1.07 -16.36
C GLY A 127 -5.48 0.15 -16.03
N LYS A 128 -4.29 0.44 -16.55
CA LYS A 128 -3.14 -0.46 -16.37
C LYS A 128 -2.76 -0.65 -14.91
N ILE A 129 -2.40 -1.89 -14.58
CA ILE A 129 -1.89 -2.28 -13.28
C ILE A 129 -0.43 -2.73 -13.37
N GLY A 130 0.30 -2.55 -12.28
CA GLY A 130 1.62 -3.16 -12.10
C GLY A 130 1.51 -4.55 -11.48
N HIS A 131 2.54 -5.37 -11.67
CA HIS A 131 2.68 -6.62 -10.92
C HIS A 131 2.98 -6.32 -9.45
N SER A 132 2.23 -6.96 -8.56
CA SER A 132 2.34 -6.78 -7.11
C SER A 132 2.55 -8.12 -6.42
N THR A 133 3.29 -8.09 -5.32
CA THR A 133 3.47 -9.25 -4.44
C THR A 133 3.06 -8.89 -3.02
N ARG A 134 2.77 -9.91 -2.22
CA ARG A 134 2.45 -9.75 -0.80
C ARG A 134 3.58 -9.01 -0.07
N GLU A 135 4.84 -9.34 -0.35
CA GLU A 135 6.01 -8.70 0.23
C GLU A 135 6.10 -7.23 -0.18
N HIS A 136 5.81 -6.90 -1.45
CA HIS A 136 5.82 -5.52 -1.91
C HIS A 136 4.72 -4.70 -1.24
N ILE A 137 3.52 -5.25 -1.05
CA ILE A 137 2.39 -4.57 -0.41
C ILE A 137 2.64 -4.39 1.09
N GLN A 138 3.11 -5.43 1.77
CA GLN A 138 3.53 -5.34 3.16
C GLN A 138 4.70 -4.35 3.34
N GLY A 139 5.69 -4.41 2.46
CA GLY A 139 6.77 -3.44 2.38
C GLY A 139 6.26 -2.03 2.08
N GLY A 140 5.20 -1.92 1.28
CA GLY A 140 4.45 -0.71 0.99
C GLY A 140 3.74 -0.15 2.20
N PHE A 141 3.20 -0.99 3.11
CA PHE A 141 2.70 -0.52 4.40
C PHE A 141 3.80 -0.04 5.34
N LYS A 142 5.00 -0.63 5.23
CA LYS A 142 6.19 -0.14 5.95
C LYS A 142 6.72 1.17 5.34
N LYS A 143 6.59 1.35 4.02
CA LYS A 143 6.98 2.55 3.27
C LYS A 143 5.92 3.66 3.27
N GLY A 144 4.63 3.36 3.37
CA GLY A 144 3.50 4.31 3.40
C GLY A 144 3.43 5.16 4.68
N LEU A 145 4.51 5.12 5.44
CA LEU A 145 4.69 5.64 6.77
C LEU A 145 5.97 6.50 6.80
N PHE A 146 6.25 7.23 5.72
CA PHE A 146 7.30 8.24 5.70
C PHE A 146 6.81 9.49 6.44
N CYS A 147 7.40 9.79 7.61
CA CYS A 147 7.26 11.10 8.24
C CYS A 147 7.88 12.15 7.30
N TYR A 148 7.09 12.77 6.41
CA TYR A 148 7.55 13.68 5.36
C TYR A 148 8.49 14.77 5.90
N ILE A 149 8.09 15.46 6.97
CA ILE A 149 8.90 16.52 7.59
C ILE A 149 10.19 15.94 8.18
N THR A 150 10.11 14.85 8.96
CA THR A 150 11.29 14.22 9.58
C THR A 150 12.26 13.69 8.54
N THR A 151 11.75 13.13 7.44
CA THR A 151 12.56 12.63 6.33
C THR A 151 13.27 13.77 5.61
N ALA A 152 12.56 14.88 5.34
CA ALA A 152 13.16 16.07 4.75
C ALA A 152 14.25 16.67 5.66
N VAL A 153 14.00 16.74 6.97
CA VAL A 153 14.99 17.21 7.95
C VAL A 153 16.23 16.31 7.98
N CYS A 154 16.07 15.00 8.11
CA CYS A 154 17.24 14.10 8.15
C CYS A 154 18.04 14.14 6.83
N ARG A 155 17.38 14.25 5.68
CA ARG A 155 18.05 14.44 4.39
C ARG A 155 18.80 15.76 4.31
N SER A 156 18.25 16.85 4.85
CA SER A 156 18.95 18.14 4.92
C SER A 156 20.21 18.13 5.80
N LEU A 157 20.32 17.14 6.69
CA LEU A 157 21.45 16.91 7.58
C LEU A 157 22.40 15.81 7.04
N ASP A 158 22.26 15.41 5.77
CA ASP A 158 23.02 14.33 5.12
C ASP A 158 22.95 12.98 5.85
N LYS A 159 21.86 12.72 6.59
CA LYS A 159 21.59 11.43 7.24
C LYS A 159 20.89 10.48 6.29
N PRO A 160 21.19 9.17 6.34
CA PRO A 160 20.50 8.18 5.51
C PRO A 160 19.04 7.97 5.98
N ASP A 161 18.18 7.49 5.07
CA ASP A 161 16.73 7.30 5.32
C ASP A 161 16.41 6.21 6.37
N ASP A 162 17.40 5.42 6.79
CA ASP A 162 17.38 4.40 7.83
C ASP A 162 18.21 4.78 9.07
N CYS A 163 18.52 6.08 9.24
CA CYS A 163 19.25 6.52 10.42
C CYS A 163 18.48 6.23 11.72
N TYR A 164 19.23 6.14 12.82
CA TYR A 164 18.71 5.84 14.15
C TYR A 164 17.54 6.74 14.54
N GLU A 165 17.68 8.04 14.30
CA GLU A 165 16.71 9.06 14.70
C GLU A 165 15.40 8.95 13.93
N LEU A 166 15.46 8.67 12.63
CA LEU A 166 14.29 8.42 11.79
C LEU A 166 13.57 7.13 12.22
N THR A 167 14.33 6.11 12.59
CA THR A 167 13.79 4.83 13.04
C THR A 167 13.02 5.01 14.36
N ILE A 168 13.62 5.67 15.35
CA ILE A 168 12.94 5.97 16.64
C ILE A 168 11.64 6.75 16.44
N LEU A 169 11.64 7.78 15.60
CA LEU A 169 10.45 8.60 15.39
C LEU A 169 9.35 7.83 14.63
N ARG A 170 9.73 6.93 13.71
CA ARG A 170 8.80 6.04 13.00
C ARG A 170 8.19 5.03 13.96
N ASP A 171 9.01 4.41 14.81
CA ASP A 171 8.56 3.42 15.81
C ASP A 171 7.63 4.08 16.83
N TYR A 172 7.98 5.27 17.33
CA TYR A 172 7.11 6.04 18.22
C TYR A 172 5.74 6.32 17.60
N ARG A 173 5.67 6.72 16.33
CA ARG A 173 4.39 6.93 15.67
C ARG A 173 3.61 5.63 15.52
N ASP A 174 4.28 4.57 15.06
CA ASP A 174 3.63 3.31 14.71
C ASP A 174 3.14 2.56 15.96
N GLU A 175 3.93 2.56 17.02
CA GLU A 175 3.67 1.80 18.25
C GLU A 175 2.98 2.61 19.34
N TYR A 176 2.98 3.95 19.28
CA TYR A 176 2.34 4.77 20.30
C TYR A 176 1.20 5.62 19.76
N LEU A 177 1.45 6.43 18.73
CA LEU A 177 0.42 7.36 18.22
C LEU A 177 -0.75 6.61 17.57
N LEU A 178 -0.48 5.58 16.76
CA LEU A 178 -1.53 4.79 16.10
C LEU A 178 -2.31 3.86 17.05
N ASN A 179 -1.88 3.72 18.31
CA ASN A 179 -2.56 2.90 19.31
C ASN A 179 -3.69 3.64 20.05
N SER A 180 -3.97 4.90 19.67
CA SER A 180 -5.10 5.68 20.19
C SER A 180 -5.87 6.35 19.06
N ASP A 181 -7.18 6.53 19.23
CA ASP A 181 -8.01 7.23 18.24
C ASP A 181 -7.54 8.68 18.05
N ALA A 182 -7.21 9.37 19.15
CA ALA A 182 -6.69 10.74 19.13
C ALA A 182 -5.34 10.86 18.42
N GLY A 183 -4.42 9.92 18.64
CA GLY A 183 -3.13 9.88 17.95
C GLY A 183 -3.28 9.49 16.48
N THR A 184 -4.24 8.64 16.14
CA THR A 184 -4.55 8.26 14.75
C THR A 184 -5.06 9.46 13.95
N ASP A 185 -5.96 10.27 14.52
CA ASP A 185 -6.46 11.47 13.83
C ASP A 185 -5.38 12.54 13.68
N MET A 186 -4.50 12.71 14.68
CA MET A 186 -3.32 13.58 14.58
C MET A 186 -2.39 13.13 13.44
N VAL A 187 -2.14 11.82 13.31
CA VAL A 187 -1.33 11.28 12.22
C VAL A 187 -2.01 11.54 10.87
N LYS A 188 -3.32 11.29 10.72
CA LYS A 188 -4.04 11.60 9.47
C LYS A 188 -3.92 13.08 9.08
N GLU A 189 -4.12 13.98 10.04
CA GLU A 189 -3.98 15.43 9.83
C GLU A 189 -2.58 15.76 9.34
N TYR A 190 -1.54 15.25 10.02
CA TYR A 190 -0.15 15.38 9.60
C TYR A 190 0.08 14.91 8.16
N TYR A 191 -0.43 13.74 7.76
CA TYR A 191 -0.23 13.20 6.40
C TYR A 191 -0.90 14.07 5.32
N ASN A 192 -1.98 14.79 5.65
CA ASN A 192 -2.65 15.70 4.73
C ASN A 192 -1.84 16.98 4.49
N ILE A 193 -1.20 17.53 5.52
CA ILE A 193 -0.55 18.84 5.45
C ILE A 193 0.96 18.77 5.20
N ALA A 194 1.64 17.73 5.70
CA ALA A 194 3.10 17.63 5.70
C ALA A 194 3.73 17.66 4.31
N PRO A 195 3.19 17.00 3.25
CA PRO A 195 3.75 17.11 1.90
C PRO A 195 3.74 18.55 1.36
N THR A 196 2.69 19.32 1.66
CA THR A 196 2.57 20.71 1.21
C THR A 196 3.52 21.62 1.98
N ILE A 197 3.68 21.39 3.27
CA ILE A 197 4.66 22.11 4.12
C ILE A 197 6.08 21.88 3.59
N VAL A 198 6.48 20.61 3.39
CA VAL A 198 7.81 20.27 2.85
C VAL A 198 8.04 20.95 1.50
N LYS A 199 7.08 20.85 0.58
CA LYS A 199 7.18 21.50 -0.74
C LYS A 199 7.33 23.02 -0.67
N ARG A 200 6.74 23.68 0.33
CA ARG A 200 6.89 25.14 0.52
C ARG A 200 8.26 25.47 1.12
N ILE A 201 8.73 24.71 2.12
CA ILE A 201 10.06 24.88 2.69
C ILE A 201 11.14 24.66 1.64
N ASP A 202 11.04 23.62 0.80
CA ASP A 202 11.99 23.31 -0.27
C ASP A 202 12.16 24.44 -1.31
N ARG A 203 11.18 25.37 -1.38
CA ARG A 203 11.22 26.51 -2.31
C ARG A 203 11.86 27.77 -1.69
N GLU A 204 12.08 27.78 -0.39
CA GLU A 204 12.78 28.86 0.29
C GLU A 204 14.29 28.77 0.02
N GLU A 205 14.94 29.91 -0.21
CA GLU A 205 16.40 29.95 -0.42
C GLU A 205 17.19 29.45 0.80
N CYS A 206 16.61 29.57 2.00
CA CYS A 206 17.18 29.12 3.27
C CYS A 206 16.54 27.81 3.79
N SER A 207 16.11 26.91 2.91
CA SER A 207 15.43 25.65 3.28
C SER A 207 16.25 24.80 4.28
N SER A 208 17.56 24.71 4.11
CA SER A 208 18.48 24.01 5.02
C SER A 208 18.44 24.57 6.45
N ASP A 209 18.44 25.90 6.61
CA ASP A 209 18.38 26.54 7.93
C ASP A 209 17.02 26.31 8.60
N ILE A 210 15.95 26.31 7.81
CA ILE A 210 14.60 26.00 8.30
C ILE A 210 14.55 24.55 8.83
N TYR A 211 15.10 23.60 8.08
CA TYR A 211 15.13 22.20 8.52
C TYR A 211 16.04 22.00 9.74
N ALA A 212 17.16 22.70 9.82
CA ALA A 212 18.02 22.71 11.00
C ALA A 212 17.27 23.25 12.24
N GLY A 213 16.45 24.30 12.08
CA GLY A 213 15.57 24.80 13.13
C GLY A 213 14.55 23.75 13.58
N ILE A 214 13.86 23.09 12.64
CA ILE A 214 12.90 22.02 12.95
C ILE A 214 13.57 20.87 13.71
N TRP A 215 14.80 20.52 13.33
CA TRP A 215 15.60 19.53 14.03
C TRP A 215 15.87 19.90 15.49
N GLN A 216 16.40 21.10 15.71
CA GLN A 216 16.82 21.57 17.04
C GLN A 216 15.64 21.79 17.97
N ASP A 217 14.57 22.42 17.46
CA ASP A 217 13.46 22.89 18.28
C ASP A 217 12.45 21.76 18.58
N TYR A 218 12.34 20.76 17.70
CA TYR A 218 11.28 19.74 17.82
C TYR A 218 11.81 18.31 17.75
N LEU A 219 12.48 17.91 16.67
CA LEU A 219 12.78 16.48 16.45
C LEU A 219 13.83 15.93 17.42
N SER A 220 14.92 16.66 17.67
CA SER A 220 15.94 16.24 18.65
C SER A 220 15.40 16.16 20.08
N PRO A 221 14.62 17.13 20.58
CA PRO A 221 13.93 16.96 21.86
C PRO A 221 12.90 15.82 21.88
N CYS A 222 12.12 15.61 20.80
CA CYS A 222 11.21 14.47 20.71
C CYS A 222 11.96 13.13 20.88
N ILE A 223 13.12 12.97 20.23
CA ILE A 223 13.94 11.74 20.36
C ILE A 223 14.36 11.53 21.81
N ARG A 224 14.86 12.56 22.49
CA ARG A 224 15.22 12.47 23.91
C ARG A 224 14.03 12.09 24.79
N LEU A 225 12.86 12.68 24.54
CA LEU A 225 11.65 12.35 25.29
C LEU A 225 11.20 10.90 25.06
N ILE A 226 11.38 10.36 23.85
CA ILE A 226 11.09 8.95 23.55
C ILE A 226 12.08 8.03 24.29
N GLU A 227 13.37 8.37 24.28
CA GLU A 227 14.42 7.63 25.00
C GLU A 227 14.19 7.64 26.53
N GLU A 228 13.64 8.73 27.07
CA GLU A 228 13.27 8.87 28.49
C GLU A 228 11.88 8.26 28.82
N GLU A 229 11.24 7.56 27.88
CA GLU A 229 9.88 7.00 27.98
C GLU A 229 8.76 8.02 28.26
N LYS A 230 9.02 9.32 28.06
CA LYS A 230 8.06 10.44 28.21
C LYS A 230 7.20 10.60 26.95
N LYS A 231 6.50 9.53 26.59
CA LYS A 231 5.76 9.42 25.33
C LYS A 231 4.65 10.47 25.16
N GLU A 232 4.01 10.89 26.25
CA GLU A 232 2.93 11.90 26.20
C GLU A 232 3.49 13.31 25.96
N GLU A 233 4.60 13.68 26.60
CA GLU A 233 5.28 14.96 26.38
C GLU A 233 5.80 15.06 24.93
N CYS A 234 6.33 13.95 24.40
CA CYS A 234 6.71 13.86 22.99
C CYS A 234 5.51 14.09 22.06
N ARG A 235 4.30 13.64 22.44
CA ARG A 235 3.09 13.81 21.62
C ARG A 235 2.72 15.28 21.50
N GLU A 236 2.68 15.99 22.63
CA GLU A 236 2.33 17.40 22.64
C GLU A 236 3.39 18.24 21.89
N LEU A 237 4.68 17.94 22.08
CA LEU A 237 5.74 18.61 21.32
C LEU A 237 5.64 18.35 19.80
N TYR A 238 5.35 17.10 19.42
CA TYR A 238 5.17 16.74 18.01
C TYR A 238 3.96 17.44 17.40
N LYS A 239 2.86 17.54 18.14
CA LYS A 239 1.65 18.27 17.73
C LYS A 239 1.91 19.77 17.57
N ASP A 240 2.66 20.35 18.49
CA ASP A 240 3.04 21.77 18.44
C ASP A 240 3.93 22.08 17.24
N MET A 241 4.86 21.19 16.89
CA MET A 241 5.64 21.28 15.66
C MET A 241 4.71 21.37 14.43
N VAL A 242 3.80 20.41 14.31
CA VAL A 242 2.91 20.29 13.14
C VAL A 242 2.03 21.54 13.00
N ARG A 243 1.40 21.99 14.10
CA ARG A 243 0.57 23.20 14.11
C ARG A 243 1.35 24.48 13.80
N SER A 244 2.57 24.58 14.32
CA SER A 244 3.43 25.74 14.08
C SER A 244 3.84 25.82 12.60
N LEU A 245 4.21 24.69 12.01
CA LEU A 245 4.54 24.58 10.60
C LEU A 245 3.32 24.78 9.70
N GLU A 246 2.16 24.23 10.08
CA GLU A 246 0.89 24.45 9.37
C GLU A 246 0.55 25.94 9.32
N LYS A 247 0.61 26.64 10.46
CA LYS A 247 0.34 28.08 10.55
C LYS A 247 1.30 28.88 9.68
N LYS A 248 2.60 28.58 9.77
CA LYS A 248 3.65 29.31 9.07
C LYS A 248 3.64 29.07 7.56
N TYR A 249 3.30 27.87 7.12
CA TYR A 249 3.44 27.51 5.71
C TYR A 249 2.12 27.32 5.00
N LEU A 250 0.95 27.19 5.62
CA LEU A 250 -0.30 26.99 4.88
C LEU A 250 -1.23 28.20 4.90
N TYR A 251 -1.16 29.03 5.94
CA TYR A 251 -1.99 30.22 6.13
C TYR A 251 -1.23 31.55 5.96
N SER A 252 0.03 31.47 5.53
CA SER A 252 0.87 32.60 5.09
C SER A 252 0.93 32.65 3.57
#